data_AF-C2KHC4-F1
#
_entry.id   AF-C2KHC4-F1
#
_cell.length_a   1.000
_cell.length_b   1.000
_cell.length_c   1.000
_cell.angle_alpha   90.00
_cell.angle_beta   90.00
_cell.angle_gamma   90.00
#
_symmetry.space_group_name_H-M   'P 1'
#
loop_
_entity.id
_entity.type
_entity.pdbx_description
1 polymer ?
#
loop_
_entity_poly.entity_id
_entity_poly.type
_entity_poly.pdbx_seq_one_letter_code
_entity_poly.pdbx_strand_id
1 'polypeptide(L)'
;MTEKLNKLLSQQKKLQKKIEQKETTLRQSNYYENAKKRKERTRLLIQKGTLLDKYFESNHLNIVETEELLKIFANYVNANKPDKYKKKEI
;
A
#
# COMPACT_ATOMS: atom_id res chain seq x y z
N MET A 1 -22.21 15.48 48.94
CA MET A 1 -22.62 15.09 47.57
C MET A 1 -21.68 15.63 46.48
N THR A 2 -20.92 16.69 46.76
CA THR A 2 -19.98 17.40 45.85
C THR A 2 -18.63 16.70 45.63
N GLU A 3 -18.03 16.05 46.64
CA GLU A 3 -16.72 15.38 46.47
C GLU A 3 -16.75 14.18 45.52
N LYS A 4 -17.79 13.34 45.60
CA LYS A 4 -17.96 12.19 44.71
C LYS A 4 -18.11 12.63 43.26
N LEU A 5 -18.83 13.73 43.02
CA LEU A 5 -18.99 14.35 41.70
C LEU A 5 -17.65 14.89 41.17
N ASN A 6 -16.89 15.61 42.00
CA ASN A 6 -15.56 16.11 41.62
C ASN A 6 -14.58 14.98 41.29
N LYS A 7 -14.63 13.87 42.04
CA LYS A 7 -13.82 12.68 41.77
C LYS A 7 -14.19 12.05 40.42
N LEU A 8 -15.48 11.92 40.12
CA LEU A 8 -15.96 11.40 38.82
C LEU A 8 -15.53 12.30 37.65
N LEU A 9 -15.66 13.62 37.78
CA LEU A 9 -15.19 14.58 36.77
C LEU A 9 -13.68 14.47 36.53
N SER A 10 -12.88 14.27 37.59
CA SER A 10 -11.44 14.07 37.45
C SER A 10 -11.08 12.77 36.73
N GLN A 11 -11.86 11.71 36.97
CA GLN A 11 -11.70 10.42 36.29
C GLN A 11 -12.07 10.52 34.81
N GLN A 12 -13.17 11.21 34.50
CA GLN A 12 -13.60 11.47 33.12
C GLN A 12 -12.53 12.24 32.34
N LYS A 13 -11.98 13.32 32.92
CA LYS A 13 -10.87 14.08 32.28
C LYS A 13 -9.63 13.21 32.03
N LYS A 14 -9.27 12.35 32.99
CA LYS A 14 -8.14 11.42 32.82
C LYS A 14 -8.39 10.39 31.71
N LEU A 15 -9.61 9.88 31.61
CA LEU A 15 -10.00 8.94 30.56
C LEU A 15 -9.99 9.61 29.18
N GLN A 16 -10.53 10.82 29.07
CA GLN A 16 -10.55 11.59 27.83
C GLN A 16 -9.13 11.87 27.32
N LYS A 17 -8.22 12.29 28.21
CA LYS A 17 -6.80 12.48 27.88
C LYS A 17 -6.13 11.19 27.38
N LYS A 18 -6.46 10.03 27.97
CA LYS A 18 -5.95 8.73 27.51
C LYS A 18 -6.49 8.34 26.13
N ILE A 19 -7.75 8.65 25.84
CA ILE A 19 -8.35 8.40 24.52
C ILE A 19 -7.62 9.23 23.47
N GLU A 20 -7.46 10.54 23.71
CA GLU A 20 -6.78 11.46 22.79
C GLU A 20 -5.32 11.04 22.50
N GLN A 21 -4.60 10.59 23.53
CA GLN A 21 -3.26 10.02 23.37
C GLN A 21 -3.27 8.78 22.48
N LYS A 22 -4.18 7.82 22.73
CA LYS A 22 -4.31 6.60 21.93
C LYS A 22 -4.69 6.90 20.48
N GLU A 23 -5.61 7.84 20.25
CA GLU A 23 -5.99 8.26 18.90
C GLU A 23 -4.81 8.88 18.15
N THR A 24 -4.02 9.71 18.83
CA THR A 24 -2.82 10.32 18.25
C THR A 24 -1.79 9.26 17.86
N THR A 25 -1.52 8.31 18.75
CA THR A 25 -0.62 7.18 18.47
C THR A 25 -1.14 6.33 17.31
N LEU A 26 -2.45 6.06 17.25
CA LEU A 26 -3.06 5.30 16.17
C LEU A 26 -2.92 6.01 14.83
N ARG A 27 -3.17 7.33 14.77
CA ARG A 27 -2.98 8.15 13.56
C ARG A 27 -1.53 8.11 13.08
N GLN A 28 -0.57 8.23 13.99
CA GLN A 28 0.86 8.13 13.65
C GLN A 28 1.20 6.73 13.11
N SER A 29 0.75 5.67 13.79
CA SER A 29 0.97 4.29 13.34
C SER A 29 0.43 4.06 11.93
N ASN A 30 -0.81 4.46 11.67
CA ASN A 30 -1.43 4.36 10.35
C ASN A 30 -0.67 5.15 9.29
N TYR A 31 -0.17 6.34 9.62
CA TYR A 31 0.64 7.14 8.71
C TYR A 31 1.94 6.40 8.32
N TYR A 32 2.66 5.85 9.30
CA TYR A 32 3.90 5.10 9.06
C TYR A 32 3.66 3.82 8.27
N GLU A 33 2.62 3.05 8.58
CA GLU A 33 2.27 1.86 7.82
C GLU A 33 1.93 2.19 6.37
N ASN A 34 1.15 3.25 6.15
CA ASN A 34 0.81 3.68 4.79
C ASN A 34 2.04 4.17 4.03
N ALA A 35 2.95 4.89 4.68
CA ALA A 35 4.22 5.30 4.09
C ALA A 35 5.07 4.09 3.69
N LYS A 36 5.14 3.07 4.55
CA LYS A 36 5.83 1.80 4.27
C LYS A 36 5.23 1.09 3.07
N LYS A 37 3.90 0.92 3.03
CA LYS A 37 3.18 0.31 1.90
C LYS A 37 3.42 1.05 0.58
N ARG A 38 3.44 2.39 0.60
CA ARG A 38 3.78 3.20 -0.58
C ARG A 38 5.21 2.95 -1.05
N LYS A 39 6.19 2.94 -0.12
CA LYS A 39 7.60 2.69 -0.44
C LYS A 39 7.80 1.30 -1.05
N GLU A 40 7.15 0.29 -0.49
CA GLU A 40 7.18 -1.08 -1.02
C GLU A 40 6.57 -1.15 -2.42
N ARG A 41 5.40 -0.53 -2.65
CA ARG A 41 4.77 -0.46 -3.96
C ARG A 41 5.67 0.23 -4.99
N THR A 42 6.25 1.38 -4.65
CA THR A 42 7.16 2.10 -5.56
C THR A 42 8.39 1.28 -5.90
N ARG A 43 9.01 0.62 -4.91
CA ARG A 43 10.14 -0.28 -5.14
C ARG A 43 9.77 -1.42 -6.10
N LEU A 44 8.60 -2.04 -5.91
CA LEU A 44 8.12 -3.10 -6.80
C LEU A 44 7.89 -2.60 -8.23
N LEU A 45 7.33 -1.40 -8.39
CA LEU A 45 7.12 -0.79 -9.71
C LEU A 45 8.44 -0.53 -10.42
N ILE A 46 9.45 0.03 -9.72
CA ILE A 46 10.79 0.25 -10.27
C ILE A 46 11.41 -1.08 -10.70
N GLN A 47 11.39 -2.09 -9.83
CA GLN A 47 11.96 -3.40 -10.15
C GLN A 47 11.27 -4.05 -11.37
N LYS A 48 9.95 -3.95 -11.46
CA LYS A 48 9.20 -4.45 -12.62
C LYS A 48 9.54 -3.67 -13.90
N GLY A 49 9.67 -2.35 -13.81
CA GLY A 49 10.11 -1.50 -14.92
C GLY A 49 11.50 -1.90 -15.42
N THR A 50 12.48 -2.02 -14.53
CA THR A 50 13.84 -2.45 -14.91
C THR A 50 13.87 -3.83 -15.59
N LEU A 51 13.00 -4.76 -15.18
CA LEU A 51 12.89 -6.06 -15.84
C LEU A 51 12.27 -5.94 -17.24
N LEU A 52 11.28 -5.07 -17.41
CA LEU A 52 10.70 -4.78 -18.72
C LEU A 52 11.79 -4.23 -19.65
N ASP A 53 12.52 -3.22 -19.20
CA ASP A 53 13.62 -2.60 -19.94
C ASP A 53 14.73 -3.58 -20.31
N LYS A 54 15.05 -4.51 -19.41
CA LYS A 54 16.08 -5.53 -19.65
C LYS A 54 15.67 -6.58 -20.68
N TYR A 55 14.42 -7.05 -20.63
CA TYR A 55 13.99 -8.20 -21.45
C TYR A 55 13.28 -7.81 -22.74
N PHE A 56 12.71 -6.60 -22.79
CA PHE A 56 12.00 -6.06 -23.96
C PHE A 56 12.73 -4.86 -24.58
N GLU A 57 13.91 -4.49 -24.05
CA GLU A 57 14.73 -3.38 -24.55
C GLU A 57 13.96 -2.05 -24.63
N SER A 58 12.94 -1.88 -23.75
CA SER A 58 11.95 -0.80 -23.82
C SER A 58 12.41 0.57 -23.34
N ASN A 59 13.68 0.74 -22.96
CA ASN A 59 14.20 1.99 -22.40
C ASN A 59 13.97 3.23 -23.27
N HIS A 60 13.89 3.02 -24.59
CA HIS A 60 13.70 4.07 -25.58
C HIS A 60 12.22 4.36 -25.88
N LEU A 61 11.31 3.50 -25.40
CA LEU A 61 9.88 3.62 -25.63
C LEU A 61 9.25 4.59 -24.63
N ASN A 62 8.32 5.39 -25.12
CA ASN A 62 7.47 6.18 -24.25
C ASN A 62 6.34 5.33 -23.64
N ILE A 63 5.55 5.92 -22.75
CA ILE A 63 4.47 5.21 -22.03
C ILE A 63 3.42 4.64 -22.98
N VAL A 64 3.06 5.36 -24.04
CA VAL A 64 2.04 4.95 -25.02
C VAL A 64 2.56 3.78 -25.84
N GLU A 65 3.78 3.89 -26.37
CA GLU A 65 4.44 2.82 -27.15
C GLU A 65 4.63 1.56 -26.30
N THR A 66 5.00 1.72 -25.03
CA THR A 66 5.12 0.61 -24.08
C THR A 66 3.76 -0.08 -23.87
N GLU A 67 2.67 0.69 -23.75
CA GLU A 67 1.34 0.11 -23.63
C GLU A 67 0.92 -0.65 -24.89
N GLU A 68 1.18 -0.10 -26.08
CA GLU A 68 0.91 -0.78 -27.36
C GLU A 68 1.70 -2.08 -27.48
N LEU A 69 2.99 -2.06 -27.17
CA LEU A 69 3.85 -3.25 -27.13
C LEU A 69 3.28 -4.32 -26.18
N LEU A 70 2.92 -3.92 -24.96
CA LEU A 70 2.36 -4.84 -23.97
C LEU A 70 1.01 -5.42 -24.42
N LYS A 71 0.16 -4.64 -25.10
CA LYS A 71 -1.12 -5.12 -25.64
C LYS A 71 -0.93 -6.20 -26.71
N ILE A 72 0.05 -6.02 -27.61
CA ILE A 72 0.36 -7.01 -28.66
C ILE A 72 0.69 -8.37 -28.03
N PHE A 73 1.54 -8.39 -27.00
CA PHE A 73 2.00 -9.62 -26.38
C PHE A 73 1.10 -10.14 -25.24
N ALA A 74 0.16 -9.34 -24.73
CA ALA A 74 -0.68 -9.71 -23.60
C ALA A 74 -1.43 -11.03 -23.84
N ASN A 75 -2.04 -11.18 -25.02
CA ASN A 75 -2.78 -12.38 -25.38
C ASN A 75 -1.87 -13.61 -25.42
N TYR A 76 -0.71 -13.50 -26.09
CA TYR A 76 0.26 -14.58 -26.18
C TYR A 76 0.80 -15.00 -24.79
N VAL A 77 1.20 -14.03 -23.97
CA VAL A 77 1.73 -14.28 -22.62
C VAL A 77 0.66 -14.89 -21.71
N ASN A 78 -0.59 -14.45 -21.81
CA ASN A 78 -1.68 -15.00 -21.01
C ASN A 78 -2.06 -16.42 -21.43
N ALA A 79 -2.08 -16.70 -22.74
CA ALA A 79 -2.38 -18.04 -23.27
C ALA A 79 -1.28 -19.06 -22.94
N ASN A 80 -0.01 -18.65 -23.01
CA ASN A 80 1.14 -19.52 -22.77
C ASN A 80 1.67 -19.47 -21.33
N LYS A 81 0.94 -18.81 -20.41
CA LYS A 81 1.36 -18.68 -19.02
C LYS A 81 1.40 -20.06 -18.35
N PRO A 82 2.55 -20.53 -17.83
CA PRO A 82 2.60 -21.77 -17.09
C PRO A 82 1.66 -21.77 -15.88
N ASP A 83 1.04 -22.90 -15.55
CA ASP A 83 0.05 -23.01 -14.48
C ASP A 83 0.57 -22.54 -13.12
N LYS A 84 1.86 -22.73 -12.85
CA LYS A 84 2.52 -22.22 -11.63
C LYS A 84 2.44 -20.70 -11.44
N TYR A 85 2.16 -19.94 -12.51
CA TYR A 85 2.00 -18.48 -12.50
C TYR A 85 0.56 -18.03 -12.77
N LYS A 86 -0.37 -18.96 -13.03
CA LYS A 86 -1.80 -18.63 -13.10
C LYS A 86 -2.30 -18.31 -11.69
N LYS A 87 -3.24 -17.37 -11.58
CA LYS A 87 -3.93 -17.15 -10.31
C LYS A 87 -4.68 -18.44 -9.98
N LYS A 88 -4.48 -18.99 -8.78
CA LYS A 88 -5.38 -20.01 -8.28
C LYS A 88 -6.73 -19.33 -8.06
N GLU A 89 -7.77 -19.79 -8.74
CA GLU A 89 -9.13 -19.47 -8.33
C GLU A 89 -9.28 -19.97 -6.89
N ILE A 90 -9.62 -19.06 -5.98
CA ILE A 90 -9.91 -19.35 -4.57
C ILE A 90 -11.41 -19.59 -4.47
#